data_AF-A0A0D6FN05-F1
#
_entry.id   AF-A0A0D6FN05-F1
#
_cell.length_a   1.000
_cell.length_b   1.000
_cell.length_c   1.000
_cell.angle_alpha   90.00
_cell.angle_beta   90.00
_cell.angle_gamma   90.00
#
_symmetry.space_group_name_H-M   'P 1'
#
loop_
_entity.id
_entity.type
_entity.pdbx_description
1 polymer ?
#
loop_
_entity_poly.entity_id
_entity_poly.type
_entity_poly.pdbx_seq_one_letter_code
_entity_poly.pdbx_strand_id
1 'polypeptide(L)'
;MSAGLRVTRDGAVLTLVIDRQDRRNALDTATYAALTEQLALASADTSVSAVILAGAGEHFTAGNDLRDFQAERGAGDSAGLTFLRALTQADVPVIAAVEGYAIGIGVTLLQHCDFVYIGEGATLRMPFVALGLCPEGASSLLMPRLAGARRAAEWLLQGKAFSAREACEAGLATAVTAKGGALAAAQATAASLAKQPPAALRLTKAMLKRPERQAIQDTLDYEAQQFRARLQTEEAQAAFAAFFKK
;
A
#
# COMPACT_ATOMS: atom_id res chain seq x y z
N MET A 1 3.24 20.21 8.11
CA MET A 1 2.40 19.51 7.12
C MET A 1 3.24 19.36 5.87
N SER A 2 3.66 18.15 5.51
CA SER A 2 4.21 17.92 4.17
C SER A 2 3.04 17.94 3.18
N ALA A 3 3.29 18.40 1.95
CA ALA A 3 2.26 18.41 0.92
C ALA A 3 1.67 17.00 0.75
N GLY A 4 0.38 16.83 1.01
CA GLY A 4 -0.35 15.57 0.79
C GLY A 4 -0.35 14.53 1.92
N LEU A 5 0.30 14.77 3.07
CA LEU A 5 0.27 13.86 4.22
C LEU A 5 -0.01 14.58 5.54
N ARG A 6 -1.06 14.17 6.24
CA ARG A 6 -1.32 14.56 7.63
C ARG A 6 -0.74 13.52 8.58
N VAL A 7 -0.02 14.00 9.59
CA VAL A 7 0.64 13.17 10.60
C VAL A 7 0.09 13.57 11.97
N THR A 8 -0.47 12.61 12.70
CA THR A 8 -0.96 12.83 14.08
C THR A 8 -0.45 11.73 14.99
N ARG A 9 0.00 12.09 16.19
CA ARG A 9 0.46 11.14 17.20
C ARG A 9 -0.45 11.21 18.42
N ASP A 10 -0.93 10.06 18.87
CA ASP A 10 -1.66 9.90 20.12
C ASP A 10 -0.96 8.83 20.97
N GLY A 11 -0.26 9.27 22.02
CA GLY A 11 0.61 8.41 22.83
C GLY A 11 1.64 7.64 21.98
N ALA A 12 1.48 6.31 21.94
CA ALA A 12 2.34 5.38 21.22
C ALA A 12 1.86 5.06 19.78
N VAL A 13 0.80 5.71 19.30
CA VAL A 13 0.23 5.45 17.97
C VAL A 13 0.50 6.63 17.06
N LEU A 14 1.10 6.37 15.90
CA LEU A 14 1.29 7.35 14.83
C LEU A 14 0.25 7.09 13.73
N THR A 15 -0.53 8.08 13.34
CA THR A 15 -1.49 7.99 12.24
C THR A 15 -1.02 8.86 11.08
N LEU A 16 -0.86 8.24 9.92
CA LEU A 16 -0.46 8.85 8.65
C LEU A 16 -1.67 8.82 7.72
N VAL A 17 -2.20 9.99 7.42
CA VAL A 17 -3.38 10.15 6.57
C VAL A 17 -2.98 10.83 5.25
N ILE A 18 -3.10 10.10 4.15
CA ILE A 18 -2.92 10.66 2.80
C ILE A 18 -4.05 11.66 2.55
N ASP A 19 -3.71 12.92 2.26
CA ASP A 19 -4.68 14.02 2.18
C ASP A 19 -4.48 14.83 0.90
N ARG A 20 -4.88 14.23 -0.22
CA ARG A 20 -4.97 14.83 -1.56
C ARG A 20 -6.36 14.56 -2.12
N GLN A 21 -7.39 14.95 -1.38
CA GLN A 21 -8.78 14.55 -1.64
C GLN A 21 -9.27 14.98 -3.04
N ASP A 22 -8.82 16.13 -3.54
CA ASP A 22 -9.10 16.63 -4.89
C ASP A 22 -8.56 15.70 -5.99
N ARG A 23 -7.57 14.86 -5.65
CA ARG A 23 -7.00 13.81 -6.51
C ARG A 23 -7.36 12.41 -6.04
N ARG A 24 -8.39 12.26 -5.20
CA ARG A 24 -8.79 10.96 -4.60
C ARG A 24 -7.60 10.28 -3.90
N ASN A 25 -6.76 11.07 -3.24
CA ASN A 25 -5.56 10.64 -2.54
C ASN A 25 -4.54 9.92 -3.43
N ALA A 26 -4.47 10.26 -4.73
CA ALA A 26 -3.39 9.79 -5.59
C ALA A 26 -2.02 10.14 -4.97
N LEU A 27 -1.03 9.28 -5.11
CA LEU A 27 0.28 9.39 -4.48
C LEU A 27 1.29 9.98 -5.46
N ASP A 28 1.81 11.16 -5.14
CA ASP A 28 2.95 11.76 -5.85
C ASP A 28 4.27 11.50 -5.10
N THR A 29 5.38 11.86 -5.74
CA THR A 29 6.74 11.70 -5.21
C THR A 29 6.90 12.31 -3.82
N ALA A 30 6.33 13.49 -3.58
CA ALA A 30 6.40 14.17 -2.29
C ALA A 30 5.65 13.40 -1.19
N THR A 31 4.47 12.86 -1.51
CA THR A 31 3.68 12.05 -0.58
C THR A 31 4.40 10.75 -0.23
N TYR A 32 5.00 10.07 -1.23
CA TYR A 32 5.83 8.88 -0.97
C TYR A 32 7.04 9.18 -0.10
N ALA A 33 7.75 10.27 -0.37
CA ALA A 33 8.91 10.67 0.43
C ALA A 33 8.50 10.91 1.89
N ALA A 34 7.39 11.61 2.13
CA ALA A 34 6.87 11.84 3.47
C ALA A 34 6.44 10.54 4.18
N LEU A 35 5.74 9.63 3.48
CA LEU A 35 5.37 8.32 4.05
C LEU A 35 6.61 7.50 4.43
N THR A 36 7.61 7.48 3.55
CA THR A 36 8.88 6.78 3.75
C THR A 36 9.63 7.31 4.97
N GLU A 37 9.74 8.64 5.08
CA GLU A 37 10.38 9.31 6.22
C GLU A 37 9.67 8.97 7.53
N GLN A 38 8.34 9.07 7.57
CA GLN A 38 7.57 8.79 8.78
C GLN A 38 7.66 7.31 9.21
N LEU A 39 7.69 6.36 8.27
CA LEU A 39 7.91 4.95 8.57
C LEU A 39 9.30 4.69 9.16
N ALA A 40 10.33 5.35 8.62
CA ALA A 40 11.70 5.26 9.15
C ALA A 40 11.79 5.83 10.57
N LEU A 41 11.22 7.02 10.79
CA LEU A 41 11.16 7.66 12.11
C LEU A 41 10.41 6.79 13.14
N ALA A 42 9.25 6.24 12.77
CA ALA A 42 8.45 5.38 13.65
C ALA A 42 9.15 4.04 13.95
N SER A 43 9.92 3.51 12.98
CA SER A 43 10.71 2.29 13.19
C SER A 43 11.86 2.53 14.17
N ALA A 44 12.49 3.71 14.14
CA ALA A 44 13.57 4.08 15.05
C ALA A 44 13.08 4.50 16.46
N ASP A 45 11.87 5.04 16.58
CA ASP A 45 11.30 5.47 17.86
C ASP A 45 10.66 4.30 18.63
N THR A 46 11.32 3.83 19.68
CA THR A 46 10.83 2.72 20.54
C THR A 46 9.59 3.07 21.35
N SER A 47 9.24 4.35 21.46
CA SER A 47 7.99 4.81 22.08
C SER A 47 6.77 4.74 21.14
N VAL A 48 6.97 4.42 19.85
CA VAL A 48 5.89 4.12 18.90
C VAL A 48 5.64 2.61 18.88
N SER A 49 4.40 2.21 19.15
CA SER A 49 3.94 0.82 19.16
C SER A 49 3.21 0.42 17.88
N ALA A 50 2.62 1.36 17.16
CA ALA A 50 1.93 1.10 15.90
C ALA A 50 1.85 2.35 15.00
N VAL A 51 1.84 2.10 13.69
CA VAL A 51 1.55 3.09 12.65
C VAL A 51 0.20 2.73 12.01
N ILE A 52 -0.67 3.71 11.83
CA ILE A 52 -1.90 3.58 11.05
C ILE A 52 -1.73 4.33 9.73
N LEU A 53 -1.99 3.67 8.61
CA LEU A 53 -2.10 4.27 7.27
C LEU A 53 -3.57 4.42 6.89
N ALA A 54 -3.98 5.62 6.51
CA ALA A 54 -5.35 5.90 6.06
C ALA A 54 -5.37 6.92 4.92
N GLY A 55 -6.50 7.05 4.24
CA GLY A 55 -6.79 8.15 3.31
C GLY A 55 -7.79 9.13 3.91
N ALA A 56 -7.67 10.41 3.60
CA ALA A 56 -8.62 11.43 3.99
C ALA A 56 -9.89 11.38 3.13
N GLY A 57 -11.02 11.77 3.69
CA GLY A 57 -12.29 11.78 2.96
C GLY A 57 -12.81 10.38 2.67
N GLU A 58 -13.29 10.15 1.44
CA GLU A 58 -14.02 8.94 1.08
C GLU A 58 -13.16 7.80 0.53
N HIS A 59 -11.87 8.03 0.29
CA HIS A 59 -11.02 7.09 -0.45
C HIS A 59 -9.69 6.87 0.25
N PHE A 60 -9.18 5.65 0.19
CA PHE A 60 -7.84 5.33 0.63
C PHE A 60 -6.81 5.96 -0.33
N THR A 61 -6.78 5.50 -1.58
CA THR A 61 -5.98 6.12 -2.66
C THR A 61 -6.38 5.61 -4.05
N ALA A 62 -6.37 6.52 -5.03
CA ALA A 62 -6.46 6.20 -6.45
C ALA A 62 -5.15 5.62 -7.05
N GLY A 63 -4.13 5.37 -6.25
CA GLY A 63 -2.83 4.84 -6.68
C GLY A 63 -1.85 5.95 -7.05
N ASN A 64 -0.92 5.68 -7.96
CA ASN A 64 0.05 6.70 -8.40
C ASN A 64 -0.63 7.89 -9.07
N ASP A 65 -0.16 9.10 -8.76
CA ASP A 65 -0.49 10.28 -9.54
C ASP A 65 0.16 10.16 -10.92
N LEU A 66 -0.66 9.84 -11.93
CA LEU A 66 -0.17 9.50 -13.27
C LEU A 66 0.60 10.65 -13.94
N ARG A 67 0.39 11.91 -13.54
CA ARG A 67 1.12 13.05 -14.09
C ARG A 67 2.55 13.10 -13.58
N ASP A 68 2.72 12.86 -12.29
CA ASP A 68 4.02 12.79 -11.61
C ASP A 68 4.79 11.55 -12.05
N PHE A 69 4.09 10.42 -12.13
CA PHE A 69 4.61 9.13 -12.54
C PHE A 69 5.20 9.11 -13.97
N GLN A 70 4.69 9.94 -14.90
CA GLN A 70 5.28 10.08 -16.24
C GLN A 70 6.54 10.95 -16.27
N ALA A 71 6.70 11.84 -15.29
CA ALA A 71 7.83 12.76 -15.21
C ALA A 71 9.08 12.12 -14.56
N GLU A 72 8.90 11.08 -13.75
CA GLU A 72 9.98 10.36 -13.08
C GLU A 72 10.82 9.56 -14.08
N ARG A 73 12.04 10.04 -14.38
CA ARG A 73 12.97 9.41 -15.34
C ARG A 73 14.40 9.21 -14.79
N GLY A 74 14.53 9.19 -13.47
CA GLY A 74 15.83 9.02 -12.80
C GLY A 74 16.38 7.60 -12.90
N ALA A 75 17.71 7.48 -12.75
CA ALA A 75 18.35 6.20 -12.43
C ALA A 75 18.14 5.89 -10.94
N GLY A 76 17.76 4.66 -10.62
CA GLY A 76 17.48 4.22 -9.24
C GLY A 76 16.02 3.91 -8.99
N ASP A 77 15.70 3.57 -7.74
CA ASP A 77 14.34 3.24 -7.33
C ASP A 77 13.41 4.43 -7.52
N SER A 78 12.18 4.16 -7.97
CA SER A 78 11.15 5.19 -7.94
C SER A 78 10.76 5.53 -6.50
N ALA A 79 10.11 6.68 -6.31
CA ALA A 79 9.58 7.06 -4.99
C ALA A 79 8.64 5.99 -4.41
N GLY A 80 7.78 5.41 -5.25
CA GLY A 80 6.89 4.30 -4.87
C GLY A 80 7.64 3.03 -4.45
N LEU A 81 8.69 2.65 -5.18
CA LEU A 81 9.50 1.48 -4.84
C LEU A 81 10.28 1.71 -3.53
N THR A 82 10.82 2.91 -3.33
CA THR A 82 11.50 3.29 -2.09
C THR A 82 10.55 3.19 -0.90
N PHE A 83 9.32 3.69 -1.04
CA PHE A 83 8.28 3.55 -0.03
C PHE A 83 7.93 2.08 0.26
N LEU A 84 7.73 1.26 -0.77
CA LEU A 84 7.43 -0.17 -0.61
C LEU A 84 8.56 -0.90 0.12
N ARG A 85 9.83 -0.61 -0.20
CA ARG A 85 10.96 -1.18 0.55
C ARG A 85 10.93 -0.76 2.02
N ALA A 86 10.72 0.52 2.31
CA ALA A 86 10.60 1.00 3.68
C ALA A 86 9.44 0.31 4.44
N LEU A 87 8.29 0.13 3.79
CA LEU A 87 7.14 -0.56 4.37
C LEU A 87 7.42 -2.05 4.63
N THR A 88 8.10 -2.74 3.71
CA THR A 88 8.48 -4.16 3.89
C THR A 88 9.46 -4.35 5.04
N GLN A 89 10.32 -3.35 5.28
CA GLN A 89 11.37 -3.35 6.30
C GLN A 89 10.95 -2.72 7.63
N ALA A 90 9.78 -2.10 7.70
CA ALA A 90 9.31 -1.43 8.91
C ALA A 90 9.21 -2.40 10.10
N ASP A 91 9.95 -2.12 11.17
CA ASP A 91 9.99 -2.94 12.38
C ASP A 91 8.80 -2.67 13.32
N VAL A 92 8.18 -1.49 13.21
CA VAL A 92 6.96 -1.14 13.93
C VAL A 92 5.73 -1.73 13.24
N PRO A 93 4.74 -2.31 13.94
CA PRO A 93 3.49 -2.74 13.34
C PRO A 93 2.80 -1.64 12.52
N VAL A 94 2.29 -1.99 11.34
CA VAL A 94 1.60 -1.09 10.42
C VAL A 94 0.19 -1.62 10.15
N ILE A 95 -0.81 -0.77 10.35
CA ILE A 95 -2.23 -1.08 10.21
C ILE A 95 -2.80 -0.20 9.09
N ALA A 96 -3.43 -0.79 8.08
CA ALA A 96 -4.16 -0.02 7.07
C ALA A 96 -5.64 0.12 7.44
N ALA A 97 -6.18 1.33 7.29
CA ALA A 97 -7.60 1.65 7.35
C ALA A 97 -8.07 2.09 5.96
N VAL A 98 -8.78 1.20 5.26
CA VAL A 98 -9.13 1.36 3.85
C VAL A 98 -10.61 1.69 3.71
N GLU A 99 -10.91 2.83 3.11
CA GLU A 99 -12.26 3.23 2.69
C GLU A 99 -12.28 3.52 1.18
N GLY A 100 -13.45 3.36 0.55
CA GLY A 100 -13.63 3.66 -0.87
C GLY A 100 -12.60 3.01 -1.80
N TYR A 101 -11.88 3.80 -2.60
CA TYR A 101 -10.95 3.26 -3.58
C TYR A 101 -9.57 2.93 -3.00
N ALA A 102 -9.06 1.75 -3.35
CA ALA A 102 -7.66 1.36 -3.23
C ALA A 102 -7.19 0.82 -4.60
N ILE A 103 -6.37 1.56 -5.32
CA ILE A 103 -6.03 1.26 -6.71
C ILE A 103 -4.52 1.11 -6.91
N GLY A 104 -4.09 0.10 -7.68
CA GLY A 104 -2.70 -0.17 -8.01
C GLY A 104 -1.88 -0.40 -6.73
N ILE A 105 -0.90 0.47 -6.50
CA ILE A 105 -0.09 0.46 -5.28
C ILE A 105 -0.92 0.63 -4.00
N GLY A 106 -2.10 1.26 -4.08
CA GLY A 106 -3.06 1.30 -2.98
C GLY A 106 -3.55 -0.07 -2.52
N VAL A 107 -3.49 -1.08 -3.39
CA VAL A 107 -3.75 -2.49 -3.07
C VAL A 107 -2.45 -3.20 -2.66
N THR A 108 -1.39 -3.04 -3.44
CA THR A 108 -0.15 -3.83 -3.23
C THR A 108 0.63 -3.37 -2.00
N LEU A 109 0.39 -2.19 -1.45
CA LEU A 109 0.93 -1.82 -0.14
C LEU A 109 0.25 -2.60 1.00
N LEU A 110 -1.01 -3.03 0.82
CA LEU A 110 -1.80 -3.68 1.88
C LEU A 110 -1.21 -5.04 2.25
N GLN A 111 -0.62 -5.77 1.29
CA GLN A 111 0.03 -7.05 1.53
C GLN A 111 1.28 -6.96 2.44
N HIS A 112 1.76 -5.74 2.70
CA HIS A 112 2.91 -5.46 3.57
C HIS A 112 2.50 -4.90 4.95
N CYS A 113 1.22 -4.57 5.13
CA CYS A 113 0.63 -4.17 6.40
C CYS A 113 0.36 -5.40 7.27
N ASP A 114 0.51 -5.27 8.58
CA ASP A 114 0.30 -6.38 9.52
C ASP A 114 -1.19 -6.60 9.81
N PHE A 115 -1.99 -5.53 9.71
CA PHE A 115 -3.45 -5.58 9.80
C PHE A 115 -4.07 -4.67 8.74
N VAL A 116 -5.20 -5.09 8.18
CA VAL A 116 -5.93 -4.32 7.16
C VAL A 116 -7.41 -4.36 7.50
N TYR A 117 -7.95 -3.22 7.92
CA TYR A 117 -9.38 -3.03 8.11
C TYR A 117 -9.95 -2.30 6.90
N ILE A 118 -11.04 -2.84 6.36
CA ILE A 118 -11.60 -2.34 5.10
C ILE A 118 -13.09 -2.10 5.24
N GLY A 119 -13.57 -0.91 4.86
CA GLY A 119 -15.00 -0.60 4.83
C GLY A 119 -15.74 -1.41 3.77
N GLU A 120 -16.96 -1.86 4.05
CA GLU A 120 -17.77 -2.71 3.14
C GLU A 120 -17.98 -2.09 1.74
N GLY A 121 -17.96 -0.75 1.66
CA GLY A 121 -18.08 -0.01 0.40
C GLY A 121 -16.79 0.13 -0.39
N ALA A 122 -15.68 -0.44 0.08
CA ALA A 122 -14.39 -0.30 -0.59
C ALA A 122 -14.31 -1.14 -1.87
N THR A 123 -13.66 -0.56 -2.88
CA THR A 123 -13.38 -1.20 -4.17
C THR A 123 -11.88 -1.20 -4.42
N LEU A 124 -11.32 -2.38 -4.60
CA LEU A 124 -9.90 -2.58 -4.87
C LEU A 124 -9.69 -2.96 -6.34
N ARG A 125 -8.57 -2.51 -6.93
CA ARG A 125 -8.22 -2.89 -8.30
C ARG A 125 -6.72 -2.75 -8.56
N MET A 126 -6.14 -3.67 -9.32
CA MET A 126 -4.75 -3.62 -9.78
C MET A 126 -4.70 -3.53 -11.32
N PRO A 127 -4.97 -2.35 -11.92
CA PRO A 127 -5.19 -2.22 -13.36
C PRO A 127 -3.90 -2.17 -14.21
N PHE A 128 -2.84 -2.88 -13.80
CA PHE A 128 -1.51 -2.77 -14.42
C PHE A 128 -1.53 -3.09 -15.91
N VAL A 129 -2.10 -4.25 -16.29
CA VAL A 129 -2.15 -4.70 -17.70
C VAL A 129 -2.94 -3.72 -18.57
N ALA A 130 -4.03 -3.16 -18.06
CA ALA A 130 -4.84 -2.17 -18.79
C ALA A 130 -4.09 -0.85 -19.05
N LEU A 131 -3.03 -0.56 -18.29
CA LEU A 131 -2.13 0.57 -18.48
C LEU A 131 -0.87 0.19 -19.29
N GLY A 132 -0.81 -1.02 -19.86
CA GLY A 132 0.38 -1.53 -20.52
C GLY A 132 1.55 -1.75 -19.55
N LEU A 133 1.26 -1.97 -18.26
CA LEU A 133 2.27 -2.25 -17.23
C LEU A 133 2.21 -3.72 -16.80
N CYS A 134 3.09 -4.07 -15.86
CA CYS A 134 3.12 -5.36 -15.19
C CYS A 134 2.90 -5.17 -13.67
N PRO A 135 2.70 -6.27 -12.91
CA PRO A 135 2.62 -6.21 -11.45
C PRO A 135 3.80 -5.49 -10.79
N GLU A 136 3.55 -4.88 -9.65
CA GLU A 136 4.53 -4.22 -8.77
C GLU A 136 4.27 -4.56 -7.29
N GLY A 137 5.12 -4.06 -6.39
CA GLY A 137 4.94 -4.25 -4.95
C GLY A 137 5.20 -5.66 -4.43
N ALA A 138 5.83 -6.55 -5.19
CA ALA A 138 5.89 -7.99 -5.01
C ALA A 138 4.54 -8.72 -5.16
N SER A 139 3.57 -8.08 -5.81
CA SER A 139 2.22 -8.65 -5.98
C SER A 139 2.20 -9.89 -6.87
N SER A 140 3.15 -10.07 -7.80
CA SER A 140 3.26 -11.30 -8.59
C SER A 140 3.64 -12.52 -7.75
N LEU A 141 4.29 -12.31 -6.60
CA LEU A 141 4.60 -13.35 -5.62
C LEU A 141 3.49 -13.50 -4.57
N LEU A 142 3.06 -12.38 -3.98
CA LEU A 142 2.23 -12.38 -2.78
C LEU A 142 0.74 -12.60 -3.09
N MET A 143 0.21 -12.09 -4.20
CA MET A 143 -1.20 -12.30 -4.53
C MET A 143 -1.56 -13.77 -4.75
N PRO A 144 -0.79 -14.58 -5.50
CA PRO A 144 -1.07 -16.02 -5.61
C PRO A 144 -0.98 -16.76 -4.27
N ARG A 145 -0.13 -16.31 -3.33
CA ARG A 145 0.00 -16.92 -2.00
C ARG A 145 -1.19 -16.60 -1.09
N LEU A 146 -1.69 -15.36 -1.14
CA LEU A 146 -2.86 -14.92 -0.38
C LEU A 146 -4.15 -15.51 -0.98
N ALA A 147 -4.36 -15.28 -2.27
CA ALA A 147 -5.66 -15.46 -2.93
C ALA A 147 -5.78 -16.78 -3.71
N GLY A 148 -4.69 -17.51 -3.89
CA GLY A 148 -4.59 -18.62 -4.83
C GLY A 148 -4.41 -18.16 -6.28
N ALA A 149 -3.86 -19.04 -7.12
CA ALA A 149 -3.45 -18.70 -8.49
C ALA A 149 -4.57 -18.14 -9.38
N ARG A 150 -5.79 -18.68 -9.28
CA ARG A 150 -6.91 -18.27 -10.15
C ARG A 150 -7.41 -16.87 -9.81
N ARG A 151 -7.58 -16.56 -8.53
CA ARG A 151 -8.03 -15.24 -8.07
C ARG A 151 -6.95 -14.18 -8.32
N ALA A 152 -5.68 -14.54 -8.10
CA ALA A 152 -4.57 -13.67 -8.48
C ALA A 152 -4.53 -13.38 -9.99
N ALA A 153 -4.81 -14.36 -10.85
CA ALA A 153 -4.92 -14.14 -12.29
C ALA A 153 -6.07 -13.20 -12.66
N GLU A 154 -7.26 -13.34 -12.05
CA GLU A 154 -8.36 -12.38 -12.25
C GLU A 154 -7.96 -10.95 -11.85
N TRP A 155 -7.26 -10.80 -10.73
CA TRP A 155 -6.92 -9.48 -10.23
C TRP A 155 -5.73 -8.83 -10.95
N LEU A 156 -4.72 -9.61 -11.34
CA LEU A 156 -3.49 -9.09 -11.96
C LEU A 156 -3.52 -9.14 -13.49
N LEU A 157 -3.96 -10.25 -14.10
CA LEU A 157 -3.98 -10.40 -15.56
C LEU A 157 -5.20 -9.69 -16.17
N GLN A 158 -6.39 -9.97 -15.63
CA GLN A 158 -7.62 -9.33 -16.10
C GLN A 158 -7.77 -7.90 -15.54
N GLY A 159 -7.10 -7.56 -14.44
CA GLY A 159 -7.26 -6.26 -13.79
C GLY A 159 -8.67 -6.06 -13.22
N LYS A 160 -9.35 -7.15 -12.85
CA LYS A 160 -10.71 -7.16 -12.32
C LYS A 160 -10.75 -6.44 -10.98
N ALA A 161 -11.73 -5.55 -10.81
CA ALA A 161 -11.99 -4.93 -9.51
C ALA A 161 -12.61 -5.94 -8.55
N PHE A 162 -12.32 -5.82 -7.26
CA PHE A 162 -12.83 -6.72 -6.24
C PHE A 162 -13.23 -5.95 -4.98
N SER A 163 -14.15 -6.55 -4.23
CA SER A 163 -14.79 -5.96 -3.06
C SER A 163 -13.98 -6.15 -1.78
N ALA A 164 -14.34 -5.38 -0.75
CA ALA A 164 -13.87 -5.57 0.62
C ALA A 164 -14.03 -7.02 1.12
N ARG A 165 -15.16 -7.66 0.78
CA ARG A 165 -15.44 -9.05 1.16
C ARG A 165 -14.50 -10.03 0.46
N GLU A 166 -14.31 -9.89 -0.85
CA GLU A 166 -13.37 -10.73 -1.59
C GLU A 166 -11.92 -10.56 -1.08
N ALA A 167 -11.53 -9.35 -0.70
CA ALA A 167 -10.23 -9.08 -0.08
C ALA A 167 -10.07 -9.81 1.27
N CYS A 168 -11.10 -9.80 2.11
CA CYS A 168 -11.10 -10.51 3.40
C CYS A 168 -11.08 -12.03 3.21
N GLU A 169 -11.91 -12.56 2.31
CA GLU A 169 -11.96 -14.00 2.00
C GLU A 169 -10.66 -14.52 1.37
N ALA A 170 -9.86 -13.64 0.75
CA ALA A 170 -8.54 -13.96 0.22
C ALA A 170 -7.40 -13.76 1.24
N GLY A 171 -7.69 -13.34 2.47
CA GLY A 171 -6.67 -13.06 3.48
C GLY A 171 -5.86 -11.78 3.25
N LEU A 172 -6.22 -10.93 2.28
CA LEU A 172 -5.62 -9.61 2.09
C LEU A 172 -6.09 -8.61 3.16
N ALA A 173 -7.33 -8.76 3.63
CA ALA A 173 -7.89 -7.96 4.70
C ALA A 173 -8.10 -8.78 5.98
N THR A 174 -7.83 -8.16 7.14
CA THR A 174 -8.09 -8.75 8.46
C THR A 174 -9.59 -8.85 8.74
N ALA A 175 -10.33 -7.78 8.45
CA ALA A 175 -11.78 -7.75 8.64
C ALA A 175 -12.44 -6.68 7.78
N VAL A 176 -13.69 -6.94 7.39
CA VAL A 176 -14.59 -5.95 6.82
C VAL A 176 -15.30 -5.20 7.95
N THR A 177 -15.44 -3.88 7.80
CA THR A 177 -16.15 -2.98 8.72
C THR A 177 -17.34 -2.34 8.01
N ALA A 178 -18.29 -1.78 8.76
CA ALA A 178 -19.29 -0.90 8.17
C ALA A 178 -18.62 0.29 7.48
N LYS A 179 -19.25 0.87 6.45
CA LYS A 179 -18.70 2.04 5.73
C LYS A 179 -18.30 3.15 6.71
N GLY A 180 -17.05 3.63 6.63
CA GLY A 180 -16.49 4.65 7.52
C GLY A 180 -15.95 4.12 8.86
N GLY A 181 -16.04 2.81 9.10
CA GLY A 181 -15.60 2.15 10.33
C GLY A 181 -14.13 1.71 10.35
N ALA A 182 -13.42 1.74 9.21
CA ALA A 182 -12.09 1.15 9.10
C ALA A 182 -11.07 1.83 10.03
N LEU A 183 -11.11 3.16 10.14
CA LEU A 183 -10.18 3.91 11.00
C LEU A 183 -10.39 3.59 12.48
N ALA A 184 -11.64 3.52 12.93
CA ALA A 184 -11.94 3.18 14.32
C ALA A 184 -11.47 1.76 14.67
N ALA A 185 -11.64 0.80 13.77
CA ALA A 185 -11.13 -0.56 13.95
C ALA A 185 -9.58 -0.58 14.00
N ALA A 186 -8.91 0.17 13.12
CA ALA A 186 -7.47 0.31 13.14
C ALA A 186 -6.95 0.93 14.45
N GLN A 187 -7.61 1.98 14.95
CA GLN A 187 -7.28 2.62 16.23
C GLN A 187 -7.47 1.68 17.42
N ALA A 188 -8.55 0.89 17.44
CA ALA A 188 -8.77 -0.11 18.48
C ALA A 188 -7.65 -1.16 18.52
N THR A 189 -7.21 -1.64 17.35
CA THR A 189 -6.08 -2.58 17.25
C THR A 189 -4.77 -1.92 17.64
N ALA A 190 -4.50 -0.70 17.20
CA ALA A 190 -3.31 0.05 17.60
C ALA A 190 -3.25 0.26 19.12
N ALA A 191 -4.37 0.58 19.76
CA ALA A 191 -4.47 0.72 21.21
C ALA A 191 -4.25 -0.61 21.95
N SER A 192 -4.63 -1.74 21.35
CA SER A 192 -4.32 -3.08 21.88
C SER A 192 -2.82 -3.37 21.79
N LEU A 193 -2.19 -3.06 20.65
CA LEU A 193 -0.74 -3.24 20.45
C LEU A 193 0.08 -2.33 21.38
N ALA A 194 -0.38 -1.11 21.65
CA ALA A 194 0.26 -0.17 22.57
C ALA A 194 0.33 -0.66 24.02
N LYS A 195 -0.48 -1.66 24.40
CA LYS A 195 -0.43 -2.31 25.72
C LYS A 195 0.58 -3.45 25.81
N GLN A 196 1.16 -3.87 24.69
CA GLN A 196 2.13 -4.97 24.64
C GLN A 196 3.55 -4.50 24.93
N PRO A 197 4.45 -5.37 25.44
CA PRO A 197 5.87 -5.04 25.57
C PRO A 197 6.49 -4.74 24.19
N PRO A 198 7.02 -3.51 23.95
CA PRO A 198 7.37 -3.06 22.59
C PRO A 198 8.49 -3.87 21.93
N ALA A 199 9.48 -4.32 22.71
CA ALA A 199 10.57 -5.14 22.19
C ALA A 199 10.09 -6.53 21.73
N ALA A 200 9.20 -7.16 22.50
CA ALA A 200 8.62 -8.45 22.15
C ALA A 200 7.75 -8.33 20.89
N LEU A 201 6.90 -7.30 20.82
CA LEU A 201 6.04 -7.03 19.67
C LEU A 201 6.84 -6.89 18.37
N ARG A 202 7.92 -6.09 18.38
CA ARG A 202 8.80 -5.86 17.22
C ARG A 202 9.56 -7.11 16.82
N LEU A 203 10.09 -7.86 17.80
CA LEU A 203 10.77 -9.13 17.53
C LEU A 203 9.83 -10.16 16.92
N THR A 204 8.59 -10.27 17.42
CA THR A 204 7.56 -11.16 16.86
C THR A 204 7.27 -10.79 15.41
N LYS A 205 7.06 -9.50 15.09
CA LYS A 205 6.88 -9.05 13.70
C LYS A 205 8.07 -9.42 12.82
N ALA A 206 9.30 -9.17 13.29
CA ALA A 206 10.51 -9.51 12.55
C ALA A 206 10.61 -11.02 12.26
N MET A 207 10.25 -11.87 13.22
CA MET A 207 10.23 -13.33 13.05
C MET A 207 9.15 -13.78 12.05
N LEU A 208 7.95 -13.18 12.08
CA LEU A 208 6.88 -13.47 11.12
C LEU A 208 7.29 -13.12 9.69
N LYS A 209 7.99 -11.99 9.49
CA LYS A 209 8.42 -11.53 8.16
C LYS A 209 9.69 -12.22 7.64
N ARG A 210 10.48 -12.87 8.51
CA ARG A 210 11.78 -13.45 8.16
C ARG A 210 11.72 -14.46 6.99
N PRO A 211 10.78 -15.43 6.93
CA PRO A 211 10.81 -16.48 5.91
C PRO A 211 10.64 -15.95 4.48
N GLU A 212 9.86 -14.89 4.29
CA GLU A 212 9.55 -14.35 2.96
C GLU A 212 10.42 -13.17 2.57
N ARG A 213 11.19 -12.60 3.51
CA ARG A 213 11.94 -11.34 3.32
C ARG A 213 12.79 -11.35 2.05
N GLN A 214 13.60 -12.38 1.83
CA GLN A 214 14.48 -12.44 0.65
C GLN A 214 13.66 -12.53 -0.64
N ALA A 215 12.69 -13.45 -0.69
CA ALA A 215 11.86 -13.65 -1.88
C ALA A 215 11.07 -12.38 -2.25
N ILE A 216 10.62 -11.61 -1.26
CA ILE A 216 9.95 -10.32 -1.48
C ILE A 216 10.94 -9.31 -2.09
N GLN A 217 12.16 -9.16 -1.55
CA GLN A 217 13.14 -8.22 -2.10
C GLN A 217 13.54 -8.60 -3.54
N ASP A 218 13.80 -9.88 -3.79
CA ASP A 218 14.14 -10.36 -5.15
C ASP A 218 12.99 -10.10 -6.13
N THR A 219 11.74 -10.28 -5.68
CA THR A 219 10.56 -10.01 -6.51
C THR A 219 10.39 -8.51 -6.76
N LEU A 220 10.60 -7.65 -5.75
CA LEU A 220 10.57 -6.20 -5.93
C LEU A 220 11.60 -5.75 -6.98
N ASP A 221 12.82 -6.29 -6.94
CA ASP A 221 13.87 -5.97 -7.89
C ASP A 221 13.51 -6.40 -9.32
N TYR A 222 13.02 -7.64 -9.46
CA TYR A 222 12.60 -8.19 -10.74
C TYR A 222 11.42 -7.40 -11.34
N GLU A 223 10.37 -7.18 -10.55
CA GLU A 223 9.21 -6.40 -10.98
C GLU A 223 9.60 -4.97 -11.35
N ALA A 224 10.44 -4.30 -10.56
CA ALA A 224 10.90 -2.95 -10.85
C ALA A 224 11.65 -2.85 -12.18
N GLN A 225 12.48 -3.85 -12.50
CA GLN A 225 13.17 -3.93 -13.78
C GLN A 225 12.19 -4.07 -14.95
N GLN A 226 11.26 -5.02 -14.87
CA GLN A 226 10.26 -5.25 -15.93
C GLN A 226 9.33 -4.06 -16.09
N PHE A 227 8.90 -3.48 -14.97
CA PHE A 227 8.00 -2.34 -14.92
C PHE A 227 8.64 -1.10 -15.56
N ARG A 228 9.91 -0.81 -15.26
CA ARG A 228 10.65 0.28 -15.91
C ARG A 228 10.79 0.05 -17.41
N ALA A 229 11.08 -1.17 -17.85
CA ALA A 229 11.16 -1.50 -19.27
C ALA A 229 9.81 -1.30 -19.97
N ARG A 230 8.71 -1.78 -19.35
CA ARG A 230 7.33 -1.61 -19.84
C ARG A 230 6.91 -0.16 -19.96
N LEU A 231 7.25 0.66 -18.96
CA LEU A 231 6.92 2.08 -18.94
C LEU A 231 7.44 2.84 -20.17
N GLN A 232 8.56 2.41 -20.75
CA GLN A 232 9.16 3.03 -21.94
C GLN A 232 8.56 2.57 -23.27
N THR A 233 7.68 1.56 -23.26
CA THR A 233 7.12 0.98 -24.50
C THR A 233 6.02 1.85 -25.10
N GLU A 234 5.87 1.80 -26.42
CA GLU A 234 4.78 2.48 -27.14
C GLU A 234 3.39 2.04 -26.63
N GLU A 235 3.25 0.77 -26.27
CA GLU A 235 2.01 0.20 -25.73
C GLU A 235 1.59 0.88 -24.41
N ALA A 236 2.52 1.05 -23.46
CA ALA A 236 2.24 1.75 -22.21
C ALA A 236 1.94 3.24 -22.46
N GLN A 237 2.73 3.91 -23.31
CA GLN A 237 2.53 5.32 -23.64
C GLN A 237 1.16 5.57 -24.30
N ALA A 238 0.74 4.68 -25.21
CA ALA A 238 -0.57 4.72 -25.83
C ALA A 238 -1.70 4.49 -24.81
N ALA A 239 -1.53 3.55 -23.87
CA ALA A 239 -2.50 3.29 -22.82
C ALA A 239 -2.69 4.50 -21.88
N PHE A 240 -1.61 5.17 -21.46
CA PHE A 240 -1.70 6.40 -20.68
C PHE A 240 -2.36 7.54 -21.45
N ALA A 241 -2.00 7.73 -22.72
CA ALA A 241 -2.61 8.75 -23.56
C ALA A 241 -4.13 8.52 -23.73
N ALA A 242 -4.57 7.26 -23.83
CA ALA A 242 -5.98 6.91 -23.87
C ALA A 242 -6.70 7.15 -22.52
N PHE A 243 -6.01 6.92 -21.41
CA PHE A 243 -6.55 7.19 -20.07
C PHE A 243 -6.82 8.68 -19.84
N PHE A 244 -5.88 9.56 -20.18
CA PHE A 244 -6.02 11.02 -19.97
C PHE A 244 -7.02 11.71 -20.92
N LYS A 245 -7.45 11.04 -22.00
CA LYS A 245 -8.48 11.56 -22.92
C LYS A 245 -9.91 11.27 -22.45
N LYS A 246 -10.08 10.43 -21.43
CA LYS A 246 -11.36 10.11 -20.80
C LYS A 246 -11.58 11.00 -19.58
#